data_AF-A0A3M1AL86-F1
#
_entry.id   AF-A0A3M1AL86-F1
#
_cell.length_a   1.000
_cell.length_b   1.000
_cell.length_c   1.000
_cell.angle_alpha   90.00
_cell.angle_beta   90.00
_cell.angle_gamma   90.00
#
_symmetry.space_group_name_H-M   'P 1'
#
loop_
_entity.id
_entity.type
_entity.pdbx_description
1 polymer ?
#
loop_
_entity_poly.entity_id
_entity_poly.type
_entity_poly.pdbx_seq_one_letter_code
_entity_poly.pdbx_strand_id
1 'polypeptide(L)'
;MIIINHLNQNTSAGAPATYTGLQSVRLKVILPQRTPVTNGSLVEVRVIKDARFGNIDIPLRSKILGIARLFNNRVQIEFNELQVKNRTYTCSGRAYDLKFLPGIKYNPLNARAKQVLLEELKSAAAGVPIVGRMVNQPDFNPLTDEITTLDEGLEFYALITNIF
;
A
#
# COMPACT_ATOMS: atom_id res chain seq x y z
N MET A 1 7.98 4.28 21.30
CA MET A 1 8.68 3.67 20.15
C MET A 1 9.47 2.51 20.71
N ILE A 2 9.05 1.27 20.46
CA ILE A 2 9.75 0.09 20.97
C ILE A 2 10.44 -0.55 19.78
N ILE A 3 11.77 -0.48 19.76
CA ILE A 3 12.62 -1.27 18.88
C ILE A 3 12.92 -2.55 19.68
N ILE A 4 12.43 -3.70 19.24
CA ILE A 4 12.83 -4.99 19.81
C ILE A 4 14.06 -5.43 19.03
N ASN A 5 15.25 -5.13 19.56
CA ASN A 5 16.52 -5.66 19.07
C ASN A 5 16.85 -6.91 19.88
N HIS A 6 16.81 -8.10 19.26
CA HIS A 6 17.58 -9.23 19.76
C HIS A 6 19.03 -9.04 19.30
N LEU A 7 19.85 -8.43 20.16
CA LEU A 7 21.30 -8.28 19.97
C LEU A 7 21.99 -9.57 20.44
N ASN A 8 22.46 -10.40 19.50
CA ASN A 8 23.59 -11.29 19.78
C ASN A 8 24.86 -10.54 19.39
N GLN A 9 25.59 -10.02 20.37
CA GLN A 9 26.88 -9.38 20.16
C GLN A 9 27.96 -10.46 20.08
N ASN A 10 28.34 -10.86 18.86
CA ASN A 10 29.66 -11.44 18.63
C ASN A 10 30.56 -10.35 18.06
N THR A 11 31.47 -9.87 18.91
CA THR A 11 32.53 -8.93 18.56
C THR A 11 33.62 -9.63 17.75
N SER A 12 33.74 -9.27 16.47
CA SER A 12 35.01 -9.34 15.74
C SER A 12 35.03 -8.27 14.64
N ALA A 13 36.18 -7.62 14.53
CA ALA A 13 36.42 -6.39 13.81
C ALA A 13 36.19 -6.48 12.29
N GLY A 14 35.68 -5.39 11.70
CA GLY A 14 35.96 -5.04 10.30
C GLY A 14 35.10 -5.65 9.19
N ALA A 15 34.02 -6.38 9.50
CA ALA A 15 33.03 -6.76 8.48
C ALA A 15 31.88 -5.75 8.43
N PRO A 16 31.35 -5.36 7.25
CA PRO A 16 30.07 -4.65 7.19
C PRO A 16 29.06 -5.50 7.95
N ALA A 17 28.33 -4.89 8.89
CA ALA A 17 27.36 -5.60 9.71
C ALA A 17 26.35 -6.32 8.79
N THR A 18 26.52 -7.64 8.64
CA THR A 18 25.58 -8.48 7.93
C THR A 18 24.38 -8.63 8.84
N TYR A 19 23.34 -7.82 8.61
CA TYR A 19 22.10 -7.90 9.35
C TYR A 19 21.36 -9.18 8.95
N THR A 20 21.64 -10.28 9.64
CA THR A 20 20.91 -11.55 9.54
C THR A 20 19.64 -11.48 10.39
N GLY A 21 18.70 -10.64 9.96
CA GLY A 21 17.38 -10.54 10.58
C GLY A 21 16.36 -10.01 9.58
N LEU A 22 15.10 -10.44 9.72
CA LEU A 22 13.97 -9.88 8.97
C LEU A 22 13.84 -8.40 9.35
N GLN A 23 14.43 -7.53 8.54
CA GLN A 23 14.30 -6.09 8.71
C GLN A 23 12.90 -5.66 8.29
N SER A 24 12.27 -4.84 9.13
CA SER A 24 10.99 -4.23 8.84
C SER A 24 11.02 -2.75 9.19
N VAL A 25 10.31 -1.93 8.41
CA VAL A 25 10.05 -0.52 8.72
C VAL A 25 8.55 -0.28 8.66
N ARG A 26 8.06 0.42 9.68
CA ARG A 26 6.69 0.92 9.71
C ARG A 26 6.66 2.34 9.14
N LEU A 27 6.10 2.49 7.95
CA LEU A 27 5.92 3.77 7.28
C LEU A 27 4.50 4.26 7.51
N LYS A 28 4.35 5.49 7.99
CA LYS A 28 3.05 6.16 7.96
C LYS A 28 2.84 6.70 6.54
N VAL A 29 1.70 6.38 5.95
CA VAL A 29 1.40 6.69 4.54
C VAL A 29 0.03 7.35 4.40
N ILE A 30 -0.16 8.03 3.29
CA ILE A 30 -1.42 8.67 2.90
C ILE A 30 -1.80 8.27 1.47
N LEU A 31 -3.09 8.10 1.24
CA LEU A 31 -3.65 7.94 -0.09
C LEU A 31 -3.73 9.31 -0.77
N PRO A 32 -3.00 9.56 -1.87
CA PRO A 32 -2.92 10.89 -2.47
C PRO A 32 -4.18 11.31 -3.23
N GLN A 33 -5.08 10.37 -3.54
CA GLN A 33 -6.29 10.60 -4.32
C GLN A 33 -7.34 9.55 -3.99
N ARG A 34 -8.61 9.90 -4.20
CA ARG A 34 -9.72 8.97 -4.05
C ARG A 34 -9.52 7.80 -5.03
N THR A 35 -9.40 6.59 -4.50
CA THR A 35 -9.08 5.39 -5.29
C THR A 35 -10.23 4.38 -5.17
N PRO A 36 -10.94 4.08 -6.27
CA PRO A 36 -11.86 2.94 -6.27
C PRO A 36 -11.06 1.64 -6.19
N VAL A 37 -11.53 0.70 -5.38
CA VAL A 37 -10.82 -0.54 -5.09
C VAL A 37 -11.72 -1.75 -5.34
N THR A 38 -11.19 -2.66 -6.14
CA THR A 38 -11.65 -4.02 -6.39
C THR A 38 -10.54 -5.02 -6.08
N ASN A 39 -10.82 -6.32 -6.16
CA ASN A 39 -9.78 -7.34 -6.09
C ASN A 39 -8.79 -7.19 -7.26
N GLY A 40 -7.50 -7.01 -6.94
CA GLY A 40 -6.44 -6.82 -7.93
C GLY A 40 -6.16 -5.36 -8.29
N SER A 41 -6.89 -4.39 -7.72
CA SER A 41 -6.64 -2.97 -7.98
C SER A 41 -5.24 -2.54 -7.56
N LEU A 42 -4.53 -1.80 -8.41
CA LEU A 42 -3.28 -1.15 -8.04
C LEU A 42 -3.57 0.06 -7.15
N VAL A 43 -2.82 0.18 -6.05
CA VAL A 43 -2.92 1.28 -5.11
C VAL A 43 -1.57 1.96 -4.98
N GLU A 44 -1.55 3.28 -5.17
CA GLU A 44 -0.40 4.13 -4.91
C GLU A 44 -0.60 4.89 -3.60
N VAL A 45 0.40 4.85 -2.72
CA VAL A 45 0.43 5.67 -1.50
C VAL A 45 1.72 6.46 -1.35
N ARG A 46 1.67 7.50 -0.52
CA ARG A 46 2.80 8.38 -0.25
C ARG A 46 3.22 8.32 1.21
N VAL A 47 4.51 8.20 1.44
CA VAL A 47 5.09 8.29 2.79
C VAL A 47 4.89 9.71 3.33
N ILE A 48 4.41 9.87 4.56
CA ILE A 48 4.15 11.20 5.17
C ILE A 48 5.20 11.65 6.17
N LYS A 49 6.19 10.82 6.46
CA LYS A 49 7.29 11.15 7.35
C LYS A 49 8.56 10.43 6.92
N ASP A 50 9.69 11.14 6.97
CA ASP A 50 11.00 10.55 6.74
C ASP A 50 11.21 9.32 7.65
N ALA A 51 11.77 8.28 7.05
CA ALA A 51 12.07 7.02 7.71
C ALA A 51 13.38 6.44 7.17
N ARG A 52 13.88 5.40 7.82
CA ARG A 52 15.09 4.71 7.39
C ARG A 52 14.89 3.20 7.52
N PHE A 53 15.35 2.46 6.51
CA PHE A 53 15.38 1.01 6.48
C PHE A 53 16.80 0.55 6.19
N GLY A 54 17.49 0.02 7.22
CA GLY A 54 18.93 -0.28 7.12
C GLY A 54 19.73 0.96 6.68
N ASN A 55 20.33 0.88 5.49
CA ASN A 55 21.12 1.95 4.88
C ASN A 55 20.35 2.80 3.86
N ILE A 56 19.04 2.56 3.69
CA ILE A 56 18.19 3.28 2.75
C ILE A 56 17.42 4.36 3.53
N ASP A 57 17.65 5.62 3.18
CA ASP A 57 16.82 6.74 3.64
C ASP A 57 15.56 6.84 2.78
N ILE A 58 14.39 6.79 3.42
CA ILE A 58 13.07 6.84 2.79
C ILE A 58 12.47 8.23 3.10
N PRO A 59 12.59 9.20 2.18
CA PRO A 59 12.07 10.54 2.40
C PRO A 59 10.54 10.60 2.37
N LEU A 60 10.00 11.64 2.99
CA LEU A 60 8.65 12.16 2.79
C LEU A 60 8.31 12.20 1.29
N ARG A 61 7.06 11.84 0.94
CA ARG A 61 6.51 11.75 -0.41
C ARG A 61 7.08 10.63 -1.30
N SER A 62 7.95 9.77 -0.77
CA SER A 62 8.28 8.50 -1.42
C SER A 62 7.02 7.73 -1.79
N LYS A 63 7.04 7.12 -2.97
CA LYS A 63 5.89 6.38 -3.52
C LYS A 63 5.98 4.92 -3.12
N ILE A 64 4.87 4.34 -2.70
CA ILE A 64 4.74 2.89 -2.50
C ILE A 64 3.60 2.39 -3.36
N LEU A 65 3.83 1.35 -4.14
CA LEU A 65 2.82 0.68 -4.95
C LEU A 65 2.49 -0.69 -4.34
N GLY A 66 1.23 -1.07 -4.44
CA GLY A 66 0.75 -2.37 -3.99
C GLY A 66 -0.53 -2.79 -4.70
N ILE A 67 -0.93 -4.03 -4.43
CA ILE A 67 -2.14 -4.64 -4.97
C ILE A 67 -3.16 -4.78 -3.83
N ALA A 68 -4.37 -4.29 -4.06
CA ALA A 68 -5.46 -4.36 -3.11
C ALA A 68 -6.37 -5.58 -3.33
N ARG A 69 -6.92 -6.09 -2.22
CA ARG A 69 -7.94 -7.13 -2.17
C ARG A 69 -8.98 -6.78 -1.11
N LEU A 70 -10.23 -7.12 -1.36
CA LEU A 70 -11.33 -6.93 -0.43
C LEU A 70 -11.55 -8.23 0.35
N PHE A 71 -11.51 -8.14 1.68
CA PHE A 71 -11.68 -9.29 2.56
C PHE A 71 -12.36 -8.88 3.86
N ASN A 72 -13.51 -9.47 4.17
CA ASN A 72 -14.24 -9.29 5.43
C ASN A 72 -14.31 -7.83 5.89
N ASN A 73 -14.85 -6.92 5.06
CA ASN A 73 -14.96 -5.46 5.30
C ASN A 73 -13.65 -4.66 5.39
N ARG A 74 -12.53 -5.26 5.00
CA ARG A 74 -11.23 -4.60 4.98
C ARG A 74 -10.59 -4.67 3.61
N VAL A 75 -9.93 -3.58 3.23
CA VAL A 75 -9.04 -3.54 2.08
C VAL A 75 -7.67 -4.00 2.54
N GLN A 76 -7.26 -5.19 2.14
CA GLN A 76 -5.89 -5.65 2.30
C GLN A 76 -5.06 -5.11 1.15
N ILE A 77 -3.89 -4.55 1.44
CA ILE A 77 -2.97 -4.07 0.41
C ILE A 77 -1.64 -4.78 0.63
N GLU A 78 -1.15 -5.45 -0.40
CA GLU A 78 0.17 -6.07 -0.47
C GLU A 78 1.10 -5.13 -1.24
N PHE A 79 2.08 -4.55 -0.56
CA PHE A 79 3.07 -3.65 -1.17
C PHE A 79 4.22 -4.45 -1.76
N ASN A 80 4.55 -4.16 -3.01
CA ASN A 80 5.58 -4.85 -3.78
C ASN A 80 6.68 -3.92 -4.30
N GLU A 81 6.42 -2.61 -4.34
CA GLU A 81 7.37 -1.64 -4.89
C GLU A 81 7.45 -0.38 -4.02
N LEU A 82 8.67 0.07 -3.75
CA LEU A 82 8.98 1.32 -3.08
C LEU A 82 9.87 2.18 -4.01
N GLN A 83 9.37 3.35 -4.39
CA GLN A 83 10.17 4.33 -5.14
C GLN A 83 10.69 5.43 -4.22
N VAL A 84 12.01 5.55 -4.18
CA VAL A 84 12.74 6.55 -3.40
C VAL A 84 13.59 7.37 -4.37
N LYS A 85 13.26 8.66 -4.51
CA LYS A 85 13.92 9.57 -5.46
C LYS A 85 13.85 8.98 -6.88
N ASN A 86 14.98 8.65 -7.50
CA ASN A 86 15.07 8.08 -8.85
C ASN A 86 15.39 6.57 -8.83
N ARG A 87 15.12 5.88 -7.71
CA ARG A 87 15.36 4.45 -7.57
C ARG A 87 14.08 3.73 -7.17
N THR A 88 13.87 2.58 -7.80
CA THR A 88 12.80 1.66 -7.48
C THR A 88 13.38 0.45 -6.77
N TYR A 89 12.80 0.10 -5.63
CA TYR A 89 13.17 -1.07 -4.85
C TYR A 89 12.01 -2.06 -4.86
N THR A 90 12.34 -3.34 -4.99
CA THR A 90 11.35 -4.39 -4.76
C THR A 90 11.21 -4.57 -3.26
N CYS A 91 9.98 -4.63 -2.76
CA CYS A 91 9.74 -4.84 -1.34
C CYS A 91 8.63 -5.86 -1.07
N SER A 92 8.48 -6.30 0.17
CA SER A 92 7.28 -7.00 0.62
C SER A 92 6.61 -6.16 1.69
N GLY A 93 5.30 -5.99 1.67
CA GLY A 93 4.67 -5.23 2.74
C GLY A 93 3.17 -5.39 2.83
N ARG A 94 2.62 -4.96 3.95
CA ARG A 94 1.17 -5.03 4.20
C ARG A 94 0.65 -3.73 4.79
N ALA A 95 -0.56 -3.36 4.40
CA ALA A 95 -1.29 -2.25 5.00
C ALA A 95 -1.93 -2.64 6.34
N TYR A 96 -1.89 -1.70 7.27
CA TYR A 96 -2.55 -1.77 8.58
C TYR A 96 -3.25 -0.44 8.85
N ASP A 97 -4.40 -0.48 9.51
CA ASP A 97 -5.07 0.74 9.97
C ASP A 97 -4.27 1.45 11.08
N LEU A 98 -4.74 2.62 11.52
CA LEU A 98 -4.08 3.41 12.57
C LEU A 98 -4.05 2.71 13.94
N LYS A 99 -4.91 1.70 14.15
CA LYS A 99 -4.91 0.83 15.34
C LYS A 99 -4.05 -0.43 15.14
N PHE A 100 -3.33 -0.50 14.03
CA PHE A 100 -2.45 -1.60 13.65
C PHE A 100 -3.18 -2.94 13.43
N LEU A 101 -4.46 -2.90 13.04
CA LEU A 101 -5.16 -4.09 12.58
C LEU A 101 -4.89 -4.31 11.08
N PRO A 102 -4.75 -5.57 10.61
CA PRO A 102 -4.49 -5.86 9.21
C PRO A 102 -5.55 -5.25 8.28
N GLY A 103 -5.11 -4.64 7.19
CA GLY A 103 -5.97 -3.99 6.20
C GLY A 103 -6.62 -2.71 6.70
N ILE A 104 -7.31 -2.03 5.78
CA ILE A 104 -7.98 -0.75 5.99
C ILE A 104 -9.48 -1.02 6.06
N LYS A 105 -10.11 -0.68 7.19
CA LYS A 105 -11.56 -0.82 7.33
C LYS A 105 -12.26 0.08 6.31
N TYR A 106 -13.20 -0.49 5.57
CA TYR A 106 -14.08 0.27 4.69
C TYR A 106 -15.54 -0.05 4.99
N ASN A 107 -16.43 0.84 4.59
CA ASN A 107 -17.86 0.58 4.63
C ASN A 107 -18.30 0.13 3.23
N PRO A 108 -18.88 -1.08 3.09
CA PRO A 108 -19.32 -1.55 1.79
C PRO A 108 -20.35 -0.59 1.18
N LEU A 109 -20.20 -0.32 -0.11
CA LEU A 109 -21.10 0.55 -0.85
C LEU A 109 -22.47 -0.11 -1.01
N ASN A 110 -23.54 0.69 -0.94
CA ASN A 110 -24.88 0.23 -1.30
C ASN A 110 -24.99 0.02 -2.83
N ALA A 111 -26.03 -0.70 -3.28
CA ALA A 111 -26.18 -1.08 -4.70
C ALA A 111 -26.17 0.14 -5.66
N ARG A 112 -26.81 1.24 -5.26
CA ARG A 112 -26.86 2.49 -6.06
C ARG A 112 -25.47 3.14 -6.19
N ALA A 113 -24.71 3.22 -5.10
CA ALA A 113 -23.36 3.77 -5.11
C ALA A 113 -22.38 2.89 -5.91
N LYS A 114 -22.54 1.56 -5.86
CA LYS A 114 -21.79 0.63 -6.72
C LYS A 114 -22.05 0.90 -8.21
N GLN A 115 -23.30 1.10 -8.59
CA GLN A 115 -23.68 1.37 -9.98
C GLN A 115 -23.12 2.71 -10.50
N VAL A 116 -23.21 3.78 -9.69
CA VAL A 116 -22.62 5.09 -10.04
C VAL A 116 -21.11 4.96 -10.27
N LEU A 117 -20.41 4.29 -9.35
CA LEU A 117 -18.96 4.15 -9.44
C LEU A 117 -18.53 3.28 -10.63
N LEU A 118 -19.35 2.29 -10.99
CA LEU A 118 -19.16 1.51 -12.21
C LEU A 118 -19.30 2.36 -13.48
N GLU A 119 -20.31 3.22 -13.54
CA GLU A 119 -20.52 4.13 -14.66
C GLU A 119 -19.38 5.15 -14.78
N GLU A 120 -18.87 5.66 -13.66
CA GLU A 120 -17.68 6.53 -13.60
C GLU A 120 -16.43 5.79 -14.14
N LEU A 121 -16.20 4.55 -13.72
CA LEU A 121 -15.08 3.73 -14.18
C LEU A 121 -15.14 3.41 -15.68
N LYS A 122 -16.33 3.06 -16.20
CA LYS A 122 -16.58 2.82 -17.63
C LYS A 122 -16.40 4.08 -18.46
N SER A 123 -16.92 5.21 -17.99
CA SER A 123 -16.80 6.50 -18.67
C SER A 123 -15.35 6.97 -18.71
N ALA A 124 -14.60 6.79 -17.62
CA ALA A 124 -13.17 7.04 -17.63
C ALA A 124 -12.48 6.14 -18.66
N ALA A 125 -12.86 4.84 -18.75
CA ALA A 125 -12.26 3.86 -19.68
C ALA A 125 -12.31 4.33 -21.13
N ALA A 126 -13.35 5.09 -21.47
CA ALA A 126 -13.60 5.64 -22.79
C ALA A 126 -12.85 6.94 -23.14
N GLY A 127 -12.05 7.59 -22.25
CA GLY A 127 -11.13 8.63 -22.76
C GLY A 127 -10.38 9.67 -21.92
N VAL A 128 -10.55 9.89 -20.59
CA VAL A 128 -9.80 10.95 -19.83
C VAL A 128 -9.66 10.56 -18.32
N PRO A 129 -8.56 10.89 -17.59
CA PRO A 129 -8.07 10.05 -16.49
C PRO A 129 -8.67 10.38 -15.11
N ILE A 130 -9.02 9.33 -14.38
CA ILE A 130 -8.99 9.33 -12.91
C ILE A 130 -7.64 8.69 -12.59
N VAL A 131 -6.68 9.50 -12.15
CA VAL A 131 -5.31 9.03 -11.85
C VAL A 131 -5.44 7.87 -10.86
N GLY A 132 -4.76 6.75 -11.16
CA GLY A 132 -4.96 5.44 -10.51
C GLY A 132 -5.55 4.33 -11.40
N ARG A 133 -5.74 4.54 -12.71
CA ARG A 133 -6.08 3.45 -13.65
C ARG A 133 -5.03 2.33 -13.61
N MET A 134 -5.46 1.16 -13.15
CA MET A 134 -5.40 -0.08 -13.94
C MET A 134 -6.44 -1.05 -13.36
N VAL A 135 -7.68 -0.93 -13.84
CA VAL A 135 -8.55 -2.10 -13.94
C VAL A 135 -8.09 -2.83 -15.20
N ASN A 136 -7.01 -3.61 -15.10
CA ASN A 136 -6.65 -4.57 -16.14
C ASN A 136 -7.57 -5.77 -15.98
N GLN A 137 -8.84 -5.65 -16.34
CA GLN A 137 -9.72 -6.82 -16.41
C GLN A 137 -10.83 -6.60 -17.43
N PRO A 138 -10.80 -7.31 -18.58
CA PRO A 138 -11.88 -7.31 -19.55
C PRO A 138 -13.18 -7.96 -19.05
N ASP A 139 -13.20 -8.57 -17.85
CA ASP A 139 -14.29 -9.44 -17.37
C ASP A 139 -14.87 -9.05 -15.98
N PHE A 140 -15.01 -7.76 -15.66
CA PHE A 140 -15.63 -7.35 -14.39
C PHE A 140 -17.15 -7.66 -14.39
N ASN A 141 -17.61 -8.52 -13.47
CA ASN A 141 -19.02 -8.86 -13.32
C ASN A 141 -19.63 -8.08 -12.14
N PRO A 142 -20.45 -7.06 -12.40
CA PRO A 142 -20.94 -6.12 -11.38
C PRO A 142 -21.93 -6.72 -10.38
N LEU A 143 -22.41 -7.95 -10.61
CA LEU A 143 -23.30 -8.66 -9.68
C LEU A 143 -22.54 -9.53 -8.67
N THR A 144 -21.28 -9.86 -8.94
CA THR A 144 -20.46 -10.75 -8.09
C THR A 144 -19.25 -10.06 -7.49
N ASP A 145 -18.72 -9.02 -8.14
CA ASP A 145 -17.50 -8.37 -7.72
C ASP A 145 -17.75 -7.30 -6.66
N GLU A 146 -17.03 -7.42 -5.54
CA GLU A 146 -17.07 -6.40 -4.49
C GLU A 146 -16.24 -5.18 -4.92
N ILE A 147 -16.80 -3.99 -4.67
CA ILE A 147 -16.16 -2.71 -4.96
C ILE A 147 -16.37 -1.76 -3.80
N THR A 148 -15.33 -1.00 -3.47
CA THR A 148 -15.35 0.06 -2.48
C THR A 148 -14.54 1.25 -2.97
N THR A 149 -14.48 2.30 -2.15
CA THR A 149 -13.61 3.45 -2.39
C THR A 149 -12.78 3.72 -1.15
N LEU A 150 -11.49 3.95 -1.37
CA LEU A 150 -10.63 4.56 -0.36
C LEU A 150 -10.57 6.06 -0.63
N ASP A 151 -10.83 6.86 0.39
CA ASP A 151 -10.90 8.31 0.28
C ASP A 151 -9.52 8.96 0.18
N GLU A 152 -9.45 10.08 -0.53
CA GLU A 152 -8.27 10.93 -0.56
C GLU A 152 -7.90 11.38 0.87
N GLY A 153 -6.60 11.44 1.15
CA GLY A 153 -6.10 11.86 2.45
C GLY A 153 -6.18 10.77 3.52
N LEU A 154 -6.65 9.56 3.18
CA LEU A 154 -6.72 8.45 4.11
C LEU A 154 -5.32 8.05 4.58
N GLU A 155 -5.09 8.20 5.89
CA GLU A 155 -3.83 7.83 6.52
C GLU A 155 -3.87 6.42 7.11
N PHE A 156 -2.77 5.68 6.94
CA PHE A 156 -2.61 4.34 7.51
C PHE A 156 -1.12 3.96 7.60
N TYR A 157 -0.82 2.72 8.01
CA TYR A 157 0.55 2.22 8.09
C TYR A 157 0.84 1.20 6.99
N ALA A 158 1.99 1.35 6.33
CA ALA A 158 2.61 0.32 5.52
C ALA A 158 3.74 -0.32 6.33
N LEU A 159 3.62 -1.61 6.67
CA LEU A 159 4.72 -2.38 7.23
C LEU A 159 5.49 -3.00 6.07
N ILE A 160 6.65 -2.42 5.75
CA ILE A 160 7.52 -2.89 4.68
C ILE A 160 8.60 -3.80 5.28
N THR A 161 8.82 -4.93 4.65
CA THR A 161 9.88 -5.91 4.89
C THR A 161 10.67 -6.10 3.60
N ASN A 162 11.90 -6.60 3.72
CA ASN A 162 12.66 -7.16 2.60
C ASN A 162 12.77 -6.21 1.39
N ILE A 163 13.56 -5.13 1.52
CA ILE A 163 13.83 -4.19 0.41
C ILE A 163 15.09 -4.65 -0.35
N PHE A 164 14.97 -4.87 -1.66
CA PHE A 164 16.04 -5.34 -2.56
C PHE A 164 16.26 -4.39 -3.73
#